data_AF-A0A6L6TE86-F1
#
_entry.id   AF-A0A6L6TE86-F1
#
_cell.length_a   1.000
_cell.length_b   1.000
_cell.length_c   1.000
_cell.angle_alpha   90.00
_cell.angle_beta   90.00
_cell.angle_gamma   90.00
#
_symmetry.space_group_name_H-M   'P 1'
#
loop_
_entity.id
_entity.type
_entity.pdbx_description
1 polymer ?
#
loop_
_entity_poly.entity_id
_entity_poly.type
_entity_poly.pdbx_seq_one_letter_code
_entity_poly.pdbx_strand_id
1 'polypeptide(L)'
;MTFTPECLTYINTHLFERQDELLKEIGKVLPTGASSIHWESIPSKIQIHSVQRDSLTAEILAAASAIELDHGETIIIINIDDAFPAIRTTLEEWQGFAQELDYVNTIYINEKRSKIIHWDFYKNLHALKLPKRSIH
;
A
#
# COMPACT_ATOMS: atom_id res chain seq x y z
N MET A 1 3.80 6.21 -18.49
CA MET A 1 3.76 7.65 -18.20
C MET A 1 5.11 8.05 -17.64
N THR A 2 5.52 9.29 -17.86
CA THR A 2 6.73 9.85 -17.26
C THR A 2 6.28 10.76 -16.12
N PHE A 3 6.84 10.59 -14.93
CA PHE A 3 6.53 11.42 -13.76
C PHE A 3 6.82 12.90 -14.02
N THR A 4 5.97 13.78 -13.50
CA THR A 4 6.24 15.23 -13.45
C THR A 4 7.50 15.51 -12.60
N PRO A 5 8.20 16.64 -12.83
CA PRO A 5 9.33 17.04 -12.00
C PRO A 5 8.99 17.11 -10.50
N GLU A 6 7.77 17.52 -10.17
CA GLU A 6 7.25 17.59 -8.81
C GLU A 6 7.08 16.19 -8.22
N CYS A 7 6.48 15.25 -8.96
CA CYS A 7 6.34 13.86 -8.53
C CYS A 7 7.72 13.19 -8.38
N LEU A 8 8.68 13.45 -9.27
CA LEU A 8 10.04 12.94 -9.13
C LEU A 8 10.73 13.49 -7.87
N THR A 9 10.57 14.78 -7.60
CA THR A 9 11.11 15.42 -6.39
C THR A 9 10.51 14.80 -5.14
N TYR A 10 9.20 14.56 -5.15
CA TYR A 10 8.49 13.86 -4.08
C TYR A 10 9.04 12.43 -3.88
N ILE A 11 9.14 11.62 -4.94
CA ILE A 11 9.70 10.26 -4.87
C ILE A 11 11.11 10.27 -4.26
N ASN A 12 11.98 11.16 -4.74
CA ASN A 12 13.36 11.25 -4.26
C ASN A 12 13.46 11.71 -2.79
N THR A 13 12.58 12.63 -2.37
CA THR A 13 12.54 13.13 -0.99
C THR A 13 12.09 12.06 0.00
N HIS A 14 11.16 11.21 -0.44
CA HIS A 14 10.56 10.16 0.40
C HIS A 14 11.18 8.77 0.17
N LEU A 15 12.30 8.67 -0.54
CA LEU A 15 12.89 7.39 -0.92
C LEU A 15 13.10 6.45 0.28
N PHE A 16 12.69 5.19 0.13
CA PHE A 16 12.90 4.13 1.10
C PHE A 16 13.75 3.00 0.52
N GLU A 17 15.02 2.92 0.94
CA GLU A 17 16.02 2.04 0.34
C GLU A 17 15.88 0.55 0.72
N ARG A 18 15.07 0.21 1.73
CA ARG A 18 14.96 -1.16 2.29
C ARG A 18 13.74 -1.93 1.78
N GLN A 19 13.38 -1.73 0.50
CA GLN A 19 12.21 -2.37 -0.12
C GLN A 19 12.23 -3.90 0.00
N ASP A 20 13.36 -4.54 -0.33
CA ASP A 20 13.51 -6.00 -0.31
C ASP A 20 13.31 -6.61 1.08
N GLU A 21 13.83 -5.95 2.11
CA GLU A 21 13.67 -6.37 3.50
C GLU A 21 12.19 -6.32 3.91
N LEU A 22 11.52 -5.23 3.54
CA LEU A 22 10.12 -5.01 3.85
C LEU A 22 9.21 -6.02 3.13
N LEU A 23 9.46 -6.31 1.85
CA LEU A 23 8.72 -7.33 1.10
C LEU A 23 8.87 -8.72 1.75
N LYS A 24 10.08 -9.09 2.18
CA LYS A 24 10.32 -10.35 2.92
C LYS A 24 9.54 -10.40 4.23
N GLU A 25 9.39 -9.28 4.93
CA GLU A 25 8.64 -9.21 6.19
C GLU A 25 7.13 -9.23 5.96
N ILE A 26 6.64 -8.58 4.91
CA ILE A 26 5.24 -8.66 4.47
C ILE A 26 4.88 -10.10 4.12
N GLY A 27 5.75 -10.82 3.40
CA GLY A 27 5.56 -12.24 3.09
C GLY A 27 5.54 -13.18 4.31
N LYS A 28 6.01 -12.72 5.49
CA LYS A 28 5.89 -13.48 6.76
C LYS A 28 4.55 -13.24 7.47
N VAL A 29 3.80 -12.20 7.09
CA VAL A 29 2.53 -11.83 7.72
C VAL A 29 1.33 -12.06 6.82
N LEU A 30 1.50 -11.97 5.50
CA LEU A 30 0.47 -12.27 4.53
C LEU A 30 0.69 -13.69 3.96
N PRO A 31 -0.38 -14.45 3.70
CA PRO A 31 -0.27 -15.68 2.92
C PRO A 31 0.10 -15.33 1.48
N THR A 32 1.37 -15.51 1.12
CA THR A 32 1.88 -15.21 -0.23
C THR A 32 2.21 -16.48 -1.00
N GLY A 33 1.81 -16.53 -2.26
CA GLY A 33 2.31 -17.48 -3.26
C GLY A 33 3.57 -16.97 -3.95
N ALA A 34 3.98 -17.64 -5.04
CA ALA A 34 5.19 -17.29 -5.79
C ALA A 34 5.14 -15.90 -6.46
N SER A 35 3.94 -15.33 -6.66
CA SER A 35 3.75 -14.08 -7.40
C SER A 35 2.54 -13.25 -6.96
N SER A 36 1.82 -13.66 -5.91
CA SER A 36 0.63 -12.94 -5.45
C SER A 36 0.35 -13.16 -3.97
N ILE A 37 -0.41 -12.25 -3.37
CA ILE A 37 -0.98 -12.42 -2.04
C ILE A 37 -2.30 -13.19 -2.19
N HIS A 38 -2.44 -14.29 -1.47
CA HIS A 38 -3.62 -15.15 -1.43
C HIS A 38 -4.70 -14.54 -0.52
N TRP A 39 -5.32 -13.44 -0.97
CA TRP A 39 -6.29 -12.68 -0.20
C TRP A 39 -7.51 -13.51 0.25
N GLU A 40 -7.91 -14.50 -0.53
CA GLU A 40 -8.97 -15.46 -0.20
C GLU A 40 -8.72 -16.23 1.10
N SER A 41 -7.45 -16.40 1.48
CA SER A 41 -7.05 -17.08 2.71
C SER A 41 -7.08 -16.18 3.96
N ILE A 42 -7.43 -14.90 3.81
CA ILE A 42 -7.48 -13.92 4.91
C ILE A 42 -8.95 -13.67 5.31
N PRO A 43 -9.39 -14.15 6.49
CA PRO A 43 -10.81 -14.11 6.88
C PRO A 43 -11.31 -12.74 7.33
N SER A 44 -10.44 -11.83 7.76
CA SER A 44 -10.82 -10.51 8.32
C SER A 44 -10.33 -9.33 7.48
N LYS A 45 -10.24 -9.51 6.15
CA LYS A 45 -9.94 -8.41 5.23
C LYS A 45 -11.21 -7.67 4.82
N ILE A 46 -11.06 -6.38 4.53
CA ILE A 46 -12.00 -5.61 3.72
C ILE A 46 -11.61 -5.82 2.26
N GLN A 47 -12.59 -6.03 1.39
CA GLN A 47 -12.38 -6.20 -0.04
C GLN A 47 -13.37 -5.35 -0.83
N ILE A 48 -12.85 -4.45 -1.65
CA ILE A 48 -13.62 -3.61 -2.58
C ILE A 48 -13.27 -4.08 -3.98
N HIS A 49 -14.29 -4.39 -4.78
CA HIS A 49 -14.10 -5.01 -6.09
C HIS A 49 -14.17 -3.97 -7.20
N SER A 50 -13.38 -4.17 -8.26
CA SER A 50 -13.49 -3.38 -9.50
C SER A 50 -13.36 -1.86 -9.29
N VAL A 51 -12.40 -1.44 -8.45
CA VAL A 51 -12.09 -0.03 -8.20
C VAL A 51 -11.70 0.66 -9.49
N GLN A 52 -12.36 1.79 -9.78
CA GLN A 52 -12.04 2.61 -10.93
C GLN A 52 -10.85 3.51 -10.59
N ARG A 53 -10.00 3.82 -11.59
CA ARG A 53 -8.83 4.69 -11.37
C ARG A 53 -9.24 6.05 -10.84
N ASP A 54 -10.30 6.63 -11.40
CA ASP A 54 -10.80 7.95 -10.99
C ASP A 54 -11.35 7.97 -9.55
N SER A 55 -11.72 6.82 -8.99
CA SER A 55 -12.21 6.71 -7.61
C SER A 55 -11.16 6.18 -6.64
N LEU A 56 -9.99 5.75 -7.13
CA LEU A 56 -8.98 5.07 -6.32
C LEU A 56 -8.66 5.82 -5.04
N THR A 57 -8.30 7.10 -5.14
CA THR A 57 -7.85 7.87 -3.99
C THR A 57 -8.91 7.86 -2.90
N ALA A 58 -10.17 8.04 -3.26
CA ALA A 58 -11.28 7.97 -2.31
C ALA A 58 -11.43 6.58 -1.68
N GLU A 59 -11.30 5.51 -2.48
CA GLU A 59 -11.37 4.12 -2.00
C GLU A 59 -10.20 3.77 -1.06
N ILE A 60 -8.98 4.25 -1.34
CA ILE A 60 -7.82 4.08 -0.45
C ILE A 60 -8.04 4.78 0.88
N LEU A 61 -8.54 6.01 0.88
CA LEU A 61 -8.81 6.76 2.11
C LEU A 61 -9.95 6.13 2.92
N ALA A 62 -11.00 5.65 2.25
CA ALA A 62 -12.08 4.91 2.89
C ALA A 62 -11.59 3.59 3.51
N ALA A 63 -10.76 2.85 2.77
CA ALA A 63 -10.14 1.62 3.26
C ALA A 63 -9.19 1.89 4.44
N ALA A 64 -8.40 2.96 4.39
CA ALA A 64 -7.53 3.41 5.47
C ALA A 64 -8.33 3.70 6.74
N SER A 65 -9.40 4.48 6.62
CA SER A 65 -10.32 4.79 7.72
C SER A 65 -10.92 3.53 8.34
N ALA A 66 -11.33 2.55 7.51
CA ALA A 66 -11.94 1.32 7.97
C ALA A 66 -10.97 0.38 8.72
N ILE A 67 -9.66 0.49 8.47
CA ILE A 67 -8.62 -0.23 9.23
C ILE A 67 -7.95 0.65 10.30
N GLU A 68 -8.55 1.81 10.60
CA GLU A 68 -8.06 2.81 11.55
C GLU A 68 -6.63 3.29 11.24
N LEU A 69 -6.23 3.32 9.97
CA LEU A 69 -4.99 3.95 9.51
C LEU A 69 -5.21 5.46 9.41
N ASP A 70 -4.56 6.21 10.30
CA ASP A 70 -4.64 7.66 10.29
C ASP A 70 -3.92 8.22 9.05
N HIS A 71 -4.47 9.27 8.44
CA HIS A 71 -3.92 9.77 7.18
C HIS A 71 -2.54 10.43 7.37
N GLY A 72 -2.23 10.95 8.56
CA GLY A 72 -0.92 11.46 8.95
C GLY A 72 0.00 10.41 9.56
N GLU A 73 -0.45 9.16 9.73
CA GLU A 73 0.43 8.05 10.16
C GLU A 73 1.45 7.76 9.05
N THR A 74 2.71 7.62 9.45
CA THR A 74 3.77 7.22 8.52
C THR A 74 3.47 5.85 7.93
N ILE A 75 3.50 5.79 6.61
CA ILE A 75 3.37 4.59 5.80
C ILE A 75 4.57 4.42 4.89
N ILE A 76 4.72 3.19 4.41
CA ILE A 76 5.61 2.85 3.32
C ILE A 76 4.74 2.37 2.17
N ILE A 77 4.96 2.94 0.99
CA ILE A 77 4.26 2.59 -0.25
C ILE A 77 5.23 1.86 -1.15
N ILE A 78 4.85 0.68 -1.63
CA ILE A 78 5.68 -0.20 -2.44
C ILE A 78 4.87 -0.61 -3.66
N ASN A 79 5.42 -0.40 -4.85
CA ASN A 79 4.93 -1.07 -6.04
C ASN A 79 5.72 -2.37 -6.25
N ILE A 80 5.03 -3.51 -6.29
CA ILE A 80 5.68 -4.84 -6.40
C ILE A 80 6.31 -5.04 -7.78
N ASP A 81 5.80 -4.34 -8.81
CA ASP A 81 6.30 -4.41 -10.19
C ASP A 81 7.41 -3.37 -10.47
N ASP A 82 7.96 -2.73 -9.42
CA ASP A 82 9.01 -1.71 -9.50
C ASP A 82 8.68 -0.53 -10.44
N ALA A 83 7.40 -0.18 -10.58
CA ALA A 83 6.98 0.98 -11.38
C ALA A 83 7.53 2.31 -10.84
N PHE A 84 7.78 2.37 -9.53
CA PHE A 84 8.48 3.44 -8.82
C PHE A 84 9.16 2.85 -7.57
N PRO A 85 10.27 3.43 -7.08
CA PRO A 85 10.94 2.92 -5.89
C PRO A 85 10.05 3.09 -4.65
N ALA A 86 10.18 2.21 -3.66
CA ALA A 86 9.44 2.37 -2.41
C ALA A 86 9.66 3.75 -1.76
N ILE A 87 8.60 4.31 -1.17
CA ILE A 87 8.63 5.61 -0.51
C ILE A 87 8.06 5.54 0.91
N ARG A 88 8.62 6.32 1.83
CA ARG A 88 8.17 6.50 3.22
C ARG A 88 7.56 7.89 3.38
N THR A 89 6.25 7.94 3.60
CA THR A 89 5.42 9.14 3.50
C THR A 89 4.17 9.02 4.38
N THR A 90 3.16 9.86 4.16
CA THR A 90 1.82 9.82 4.75
C THR A 90 0.76 9.73 3.64
N LEU A 91 -0.47 9.33 3.96
CA LEU A 91 -1.57 9.39 2.98
C LEU A 91 -1.92 10.84 2.63
N GLU A 92 -1.72 11.79 3.56
CA GLU A 92 -1.91 13.23 3.32
C GLU A 92 -0.98 13.75 2.22
N GLU A 93 0.32 13.46 2.31
CA GLU A 93 1.29 13.89 1.31
C GLU A 93 1.13 13.14 -0.02
N TRP A 94 0.88 11.82 0.03
CA TRP A 94 0.73 10.98 -1.16
C TRP A 94 -0.45 11.40 -2.05
N GLN A 95 -1.55 11.91 -1.48
CA GLN A 95 -2.74 12.31 -2.23
C GLN A 95 -2.44 13.30 -3.37
N GLY A 96 -1.48 14.21 -3.18
CA GLY A 96 -1.08 15.19 -4.20
C GLY A 96 -0.49 14.56 -5.47
N PHE A 97 0.02 13.33 -5.38
CA PHE A 97 0.70 12.60 -6.45
C PHE A 97 0.00 11.28 -6.81
N ALA A 98 -1.16 11.00 -6.21
CA ALA A 98 -1.84 9.70 -6.32
C ALA A 98 -2.16 9.29 -7.76
N GLN A 99 -2.49 10.24 -8.63
CA GLN A 99 -2.78 9.96 -10.05
C GLN A 99 -1.52 9.52 -10.81
N GLU A 100 -0.37 10.08 -10.49
CA GLU A 100 0.90 9.71 -11.12
C GLU A 100 1.47 8.42 -10.54
N LEU A 101 1.16 8.11 -9.29
CA LEU A 101 1.55 6.90 -8.57
C LEU A 101 0.48 5.79 -8.61
N ASP A 102 -0.54 5.95 -9.46
CA ASP A 102 -1.58 4.95 -9.72
C ASP A 102 -1.01 3.80 -10.56
N TYR A 103 -0.43 2.85 -9.83
CA TYR A 103 -0.02 1.56 -10.34
C TYR A 103 -0.68 0.45 -9.53
N VAL A 104 -1.19 -0.55 -10.25
CA VAL A 104 -1.65 -1.81 -9.62
C VAL A 104 -0.48 -2.53 -8.97
N ASN A 105 -0.79 -3.51 -8.12
CA ASN A 105 0.19 -4.19 -7.27
C ASN A 105 0.95 -3.23 -6.35
N THR A 106 0.24 -2.25 -5.80
CA THR A 106 0.79 -1.28 -4.84
C THR A 106 0.30 -1.60 -3.44
N ILE A 107 1.23 -1.76 -2.52
CA ILE A 107 0.99 -1.99 -1.09
C ILE A 107 1.25 -0.69 -0.33
N TYR A 108 0.31 -0.32 0.54
CA TYR A 108 0.44 0.73 1.53
C TYR A 108 0.49 0.04 2.89
N ILE A 109 1.56 0.23 3.64
CA ILE A 109 1.74 -0.41 4.94
C ILE A 109 2.21 0.59 5.98
N ASN A 110 1.60 0.60 7.16
CA ASN A 110 2.11 1.44 8.25
C ASN A 110 3.45 0.92 8.79
N GLU A 111 4.23 1.77 9.44
CA GLU A 111 5.56 1.36 9.95
C GLU A 111 5.52 0.18 10.92
N LYS A 112 4.42 0.02 11.65
CA LYS A 112 4.21 -1.10 12.58
C LYS A 112 3.81 -2.40 11.88
N ARG A 113 3.63 -2.36 10.55
CA ARG A 113 3.28 -3.50 9.69
C ARG A 113 2.01 -4.22 10.16
N SER A 114 1.09 -3.45 10.72
CA SER A 114 -0.16 -3.92 11.31
C SER A 114 -1.38 -3.50 10.50
N LYS A 115 -1.23 -2.52 9.61
CA LYS A 115 -2.28 -1.98 8.75
C LYS A 115 -1.76 -2.02 7.33
N ILE A 116 -2.46 -2.73 6.48
CA ILE A 116 -2.04 -3.00 5.11
C ILE A 116 -3.22 -2.69 4.19
N ILE A 117 -2.98 -1.90 3.16
CA ILE A 117 -3.88 -1.73 2.02
C ILE A 117 -3.12 -2.23 0.79
N HIS A 118 -3.78 -2.95 -0.08
CA HIS A 118 -3.21 -3.44 -1.33
C HIS A 118 -4.17 -3.17 -2.47
N TRP A 119 -3.70 -2.37 -3.42
CA TRP A 119 -4.29 -2.30 -4.73
C TRP A 119 -3.72 -3.44 -5.57
N ASP A 120 -4.51 -4.49 -5.79
CA ASP A 120 -4.07 -5.65 -6.58
C ASP A 120 -4.18 -5.45 -8.11
N PHE A 121 -3.55 -6.36 -8.85
CA PHE A 121 -3.59 -6.44 -10.32
C PHE A 121 -5.01 -6.48 -10.91
N TYR A 122 -5.97 -7.09 -10.21
CA TYR A 122 -7.35 -7.23 -10.64
C TYR A 122 -8.20 -5.99 -10.34
N LYS A 123 -7.57 -4.89 -9.91
CA LYS A 123 -8.23 -3.66 -9.47
C LYS A 123 -9.19 -3.89 -8.30
N ASN A 124 -8.89 -4.86 -7.45
CA ASN A 124 -9.51 -4.97 -6.16
C ASN A 124 -8.63 -4.27 -5.13
N LEU A 125 -9.27 -3.59 -4.19
CA LEU A 125 -8.61 -3.03 -3.03
C LEU A 125 -8.86 -3.97 -1.85
N HIS A 126 -7.77 -4.42 -1.23
CA HIS A 126 -7.84 -5.20 -0.02
C HIS A 126 -7.27 -4.38 1.12
N ALA A 127 -7.93 -4.39 2.27
CA ALA A 127 -7.43 -3.72 3.47
C ALA A 127 -7.51 -4.65 4.68
N LEU A 128 -6.46 -4.63 5.49
CA LEU A 128 -6.29 -5.55 6.59
C LEU A 128 -5.67 -4.83 7.79
N LYS A 129 -6.31 -4.99 8.94
CA LYS A 129 -5.71 -4.70 10.24
C LYS A 129 -5.31 -6.03 10.87
N LEU A 130 -4.00 -6.29 10.94
CA LEU A 130 -3.47 -7.46 11.62
C LEU A 130 -3.67 -7.33 13.13
N PRO A 131 -4.04 -8.41 13.83
CA PRO A 131 -4.08 -8.40 15.29
C PRO A 131 -2.71 -8.03 15.83
N LYS A 132 -2.69 -7.22 16.91
CA LYS A 132 -1.43 -6.92 17.62
C LYS A 132 -0.77 -8.25 17.94
N ARG A 133 0.43 -8.51 17.41
CA ARG A 133 1.23 -9.65 17.86
C ARG A 133 1.45 -9.46 19.37
N SER A 134 0.85 -10.32 20.19
CA SER A 134 1.28 -10.49 21.57
C SER A 134 2.74 -10.86 21.50
N ILE A 135 3.61 -9.97 21.97
CA ILE A 135 5.01 -10.29 22.20
C ILE A 135 4.96 -11.31 23.34
N HIS A 136 5.10 -12.60 23.01
CA HIS A 136 5.38 -13.66 23.97
C HIS A 136 6.88 -13.80 24.14
#